data_AF-A0A726K410-F1
#
_entry.id   AF-A0A726K410-F1
#
_cell.length_a   1.000
_cell.length_b   1.000
_cell.length_c   1.000
_cell.angle_alpha   90.00
_cell.angle_beta   90.00
_cell.angle_gamma   90.00
#
_symmetry.space_group_name_H-M   'P 1'
#
loop_
_entity.id
_entity.type
_entity.pdbx_description
1 polymer ?
#
loop_
_entity_poly.entity_id
_entity_poly.type
_entity_poly.pdbx_seq_one_letter_code
_entity_poly.pdbx_strand_id
1 'polypeptide(L)' 'MNNIKMITLFHPHDKTPFMICIVSKVEDTEHGLKLTLENGNNICVNNYSHYLLSDSVSRCDKDRLKNIYI' A
#
# COMPACT_ATOMS: atom_id res chain seq x y z
N MET A 1 15.60 -5.05 9.60
CA MET A 1 14.91 -3.82 9.16
C MET A 1 13.54 -4.25 8.69
N ASN A 2 12.46 -3.87 9.38
CA ASN A 2 11.13 -4.33 9.00
C ASN A 2 10.79 -3.76 7.62
N ASN A 3 10.25 -4.59 6.72
CA ASN A 3 9.84 -4.21 5.35
C ASN A 3 8.58 -3.35 5.39
N ILE A 4 8.66 -2.22 6.08
CA ILE A 4 7.58 -1.26 6.20
C ILE A 4 7.46 -0.54 4.86
N LYS A 5 6.29 -0.63 4.24
CA LYS A 5 5.96 0.01 2.97
C LYS A 5 4.74 0.91 3.17
N MET A 6 4.72 2.05 2.51
CA MET A 6 3.51 2.86 2.42
C MET A 6 2.74 2.43 1.18
N ILE A 7 1.44 2.24 1.33
CA ILE A 7 0.53 1.91 0.23
C ILE A 7 -0.50 3.01 0.10
N THR A 8 -0.72 3.43 -1.14
CA THR A 8 -1.87 4.25 -1.51
C THR A 8 -2.83 3.42 -2.34
N LEU A 9 -4.09 3.39 -1.92
CA LEU A 9 -5.18 2.69 -2.59
C LEU A 9 -6.12 3.70 -3.25
N PHE A 10 -6.60 3.33 -4.43
CA PHE A 10 -7.45 4.16 -5.27
C PHE A 10 -8.76 3.45 -5.60
N HIS A 11 -9.82 4.24 -5.76
CA HIS A 11 -11.10 3.71 -6.22
C HIS A 11 -10.96 3.27 -7.68
N PRO A 12 -11.66 2.21 -8.12
CA PRO A 12 -11.53 1.69 -9.49
C PRO A 12 -11.67 2.71 -10.63
N HIS A 13 -12.47 3.74 -10.42
CA HIS A 13 -12.82 4.73 -11.44
C HIS A 13 -12.44 6.15 -11.03
N ASP A 14 -11.65 6.31 -9.95
CA ASP A 14 -11.26 7.60 -9.43
C ASP A 14 -9.75 7.64 -9.18
N LYS A 15 -9.11 8.75 -9.55
CA LYS A 15 -7.69 9.01 -9.27
C LYS A 15 -7.47 9.59 -7.87
N THR A 16 -8.55 9.84 -7.13
CA THR A 16 -8.50 10.31 -5.75
C THR A 16 -8.12 9.15 -4.82
N PRO A 17 -7.04 9.29 -4.02
CA PRO A 17 -6.70 8.31 -3.00
C PRO A 17 -7.85 8.16 -2.00
N PHE A 18 -8.28 6.93 -1.73
CA PHE A 18 -9.29 6.70 -0.67
C PHE A 18 -8.63 6.29 0.65
N MET A 19 -7.45 5.67 0.60
CA MET A 19 -6.73 5.24 1.79
C MET A 19 -5.22 5.24 1.55
N ILE A 20 -4.49 5.76 2.54
CA ILE A 20 -3.03 5.65 2.63
C ILE A 20 -2.73 4.91 3.92
N CYS A 21 -1.95 3.84 3.86
CA CYS A 21 -1.61 3.04 5.04
C CYS A 21 -0.15 2.61 5.04
N ILE A 22 0.38 2.41 6.26
CA ILE A 22 1.71 1.87 6.49
C ILE A 22 1.54 0.40 6.82
N VAL A 23 2.12 -0.46 5.97
CA VAL A 23 1.97 -1.91 6.06
C VAL A 23 3.33 -2.57 6.27
N SER A 24 3.33 -3.64 7.04
CA SER A 24 4.47 -4.53 7.24
C SER A 24 4.49 -5.67 6.23
N LYS A 25 3.33 -6.01 5.65
CA LYS A 25 3.18 -7.10 4.67
C LYS A 25 2.02 -6.82 3.70
N VAL A 26 2.18 -7.28 2.47
CA VAL A 26 1.20 -7.24 1.39
C VAL A 26 1.08 -8.64 0.82
N GLU A 27 -0.12 -9.17 0.73
CA GLU A 27 -0.40 -10.49 0.16
C GLU A 27 -1.54 -10.37 -0.85
N ASP A 28 -1.32 -10.91 -2.05
CA ASP A 28 -2.38 -11.08 -3.03
C ASP A 28 -3.12 -12.39 -2.70
N THR A 29 -4.44 -12.32 -2.62
CA THR A 29 -5.31 -13.44 -2.25
C THR A 29 -6.41 -13.58 -3.29
N GLU A 30 -7.06 -14.74 -3.33
CA GLU A 30 -8.20 -15.00 -4.24
C GLU A 30 -9.36 -14.00 -4.11
N HIS A 31 -9.44 -13.26 -2.99
CA HIS A 31 -10.49 -12.30 -2.72
C HIS A 31 -10.04 -10.84 -2.88
N GLY A 32 -8.76 -10.58 -3.08
CA GLY A 32 -8.18 -9.24 -3.16
C GLY A 32 -6.89 -9.11 -2.37
N LEU A 33 -6.56 -7.88 -1.96
CA LEU A 33 -5.30 -7.56 -1.31
C LEU A 33 -5.44 -7.63 0.22
N LYS A 34 -4.62 -8.46 0.87
CA LYS A 34 -4.49 -8.48 2.32
C LYS A 34 -3.29 -7.65 2.75
N LEU A 35 -3.57 -6.63 3.56
CA LEU A 35 -2.59 -5.68 4.08
C LEU A 35 -2.42 -5.90 5.58
N THR A 36 -1.22 -6.26 6.02
CA THR A 36 -0.89 -6.33 7.45
C THR A 36 -0.29 -5.00 7.88
N LEU A 37 -0.93 -4.32 8.80
CA LEU A 37 -0.46 -3.06 9.38
C LEU A 37 0.74 -3.29 10.30
N GLU A 38 1.44 -2.22 10.67
CA GLU A 38 2.56 -2.29 11.61
C GLU A 38 2.13 -2.85 12.98
N ASN A 39 0.90 -2.55 13.42
CA ASN A 39 0.34 -3.04 14.69
C ASN A 39 -0.17 -4.50 14.64
N GLY A 40 0.07 -5.22 13.53
CA GLY A 40 -0.34 -6.62 13.35
C GLY A 40 -1.79 -6.83 12.92
N ASN A 41 -2.61 -5.78 12.87
CA ASN A 41 -3.97 -5.87 12.34
C ASN A 41 -3.95 -6.05 10.81
N ASN A 42 -5.01 -6.64 10.27
CA ASN A 42 -5.15 -6.88 8.84
C ASN A 42 -6.32 -6.08 8.25
N ILE A 43 -6.10 -5.53 7.06
CA ILE A 43 -7.14 -4.95 6.22
C ILE A 43 -7.22 -5.79 4.94
N CYS A 44 -8.42 -6.19 4.55
CA CYS A 44 -8.67 -6.83 3.27
C CYS A 44 -9.32 -5.82 2.33
N VAL A 45 -8.73 -5.66 1.14
CA VAL A 45 -9.16 -4.69 0.13
C VAL A 45 -9.58 -5.46 -1.12
N ASN A 46 -10.87 -5.37 -1.44
CA ASN A 46 -11.45 -5.97 -2.62
C ASN A 46 -11.88 -4.87 -3.60
N ASN A 47 -12.13 -5.21 -4.85
CA ASN A 47 -12.60 -4.27 -5.89
C ASN A 47 -11.75 -3.00 -5.97
N TYR A 48 -10.42 -3.13 -5.96
CA TYR A 48 -9.49 -2.06 -6.31
C TYR A 48 -9.08 -2.22 -7.78
N SER A 49 -8.75 -1.13 -8.47
CA SER A 49 -8.17 -1.23 -9.82
C SER A 49 -6.65 -1.15 -9.83
N HIS A 50 -6.07 -0.42 -8.90
CA HIS A 50 -4.62 -0.25 -8.81
C HIS A 50 -4.24 0.06 -7.37
N TYR A 51 -3.03 -0.36 -6.99
CA TYR A 51 -2.39 0.05 -5.75
C TYR A 51 -0.96 0.50 -6.05
N LEU A 52 -0.47 1.41 -5.22
CA LEU A 52 0.85 1.99 -5.38
C LEU A 52 1.71 1.67 -4.15
N LEU A 53 2.79 0.93 -4.38
CA LEU A 53 3.82 0.69 -3.38
C LEU A 53 4.89 1.76 -3.49
N SER A 54 5.12 2.50 -2.41
CA SER A 54 6.35 3.26 -2.31
C SER A 54 7.51 2.31 -2.06
N ASP A 55 8.65 2.51 -2.71
CA ASP A 55 9.92 1.91 -2.27
C ASP A 55 10.15 2.20 -0.77
N SER A 56 10.95 1.37 -0.10
CA SER A 56 11.30 1.60 1.31
C SER A 56 12.09 2.91 1.43
N VAL A 57 11.39 3.98 1.74
CA VAL A 57 12.00 5.30 1.91
C VAL A 57 12.45 5.39 3.36
N SER A 58 13.74 5.68 3.59
CA SER A 58 14.18 6.10 4.93
C SER A 58 13.31 7.31 5.34
N ARG A 59 12.91 7.43 6.61
CA ARG A 59 12.06 8.54 7.09
C ARG A 59 12.59 9.95 6.71
N CYS A 60 13.86 10.05 6.30
CA CYS A 60 14.53 11.29 5.88
C CYS A 60 14.48 11.59 4.37
N ASP A 61 14.17 10.64 3.48
CA ASP A 61 14.25 10.87 2.02
C ASP A 61 12.88 11.27 1.42
N LYS A 62 12.37 12.44 1.82
CA LYS A 62 11.06 12.96 1.35
C LYS A 62 10.97 13.13 -0.18
N ASP A 63 12.09 13.18 -0.90
CA ASP A 63 12.14 13.49 -2.33
C ASP A 63 12.07 12.27 -3.28
N ARG A 64 11.99 11.03 -2.75
CA ARG A 64 12.13 9.81 -3.59
C ARG A 64 10.97 8.82 -3.49
N LEU A 65 9.73 9.31 -3.41
CA LEU A 65 8.55 8.48 -3.69
C LEU A 65 8.52 8.13 -5.19
N LYS A 66 9.29 7.12 -5.59
CA LYS A 66 9.16 6.50 -6.92
C LYS A 66 7.90 5.65 -6.91
N ASN A 67 6.93 6.09 -7.69
CA ASN A 67 5.65 5.44 -7.83
C ASN A 67 5.79 4.25 -8.79
N ILE A 68 5.72 3.01 -8.28
CA ILE A 68 5.68 1.80 -9.10
C ILE A 68 4.21 1.38 -9.28
N TYR A 69 3.69 1.54 -10.50
CA TYR A 69 2.39 1.00 -10.88
C TYR A 69 2.56 -0.50 -11.18
N ILE A 70 1.81 -1.36 -10.48
CA ILE A 70 1.72 -2.80 -10.72
C ILE A 70 0.34 -3.11 -11.28
#